data_AF-A0AAW0V4G6-F1
#
_entry.id   AF-A0AAW0V4G6-F1
#
_cell.length_a   1.000
_cell.length_b   1.000
_cell.length_c   1.000
_cell.angle_alpha   90.00
_cell.angle_beta   90.00
_cell.angle_gamma   90.00
#
_symmetry.space_group_name_H-M   'P 1'
#
loop_
_entity.id
_entity.type
_entity.pdbx_description
1 polymer ?
#
loop_
_entity_poly.entity_id
_entity_poly.type
_entity_poly.pdbx_seq_one_letter_code
_entity_poly.pdbx_strand_id
1 'polypeptide(L)'
;MAQLHRRTMSLRTFLPLMKLGGGVWEQTVTKTAIPEINRNSNIIWKPSCRGMKIYTRTGDKGVTSLFTGERLPKNTQFFNALGTTDELSSHLGLVKAYAEEKRHEYVDQLERIQCILQDISSLLATPRNQEISDDPEREARVLKRLSFNPRHITELEQWIDRYDSRLPPLTNFILPGGGQVSAALHVARTVCRRAEREIVPLVTEELVDDQVLSYVNR
;
A
#
# COMPACT_ATOMS: atom_id res chain seq x y z
N MET A 1 -25.02 -16.43 -44.92
CA MET A 1 -24.75 -16.52 -43.46
C MET A 1 -23.24 -16.41 -43.23
N ALA A 2 -22.70 -15.18 -43.20
CA ALA A 2 -21.28 -14.93 -42.91
C ALA A 2 -21.17 -14.44 -41.45
N GLN A 3 -20.48 -15.21 -40.61
CA GLN A 3 -20.20 -14.87 -39.22
C GLN A 3 -19.23 -13.68 -39.14
N LEU A 4 -19.74 -12.51 -38.74
CA LEU A 4 -18.90 -11.34 -38.46
C LEU A 4 -18.16 -11.57 -37.12
N HIS A 5 -16.85 -11.85 -37.19
CA HIS A 5 -15.97 -11.90 -36.04
C HIS A 5 -15.94 -10.53 -35.33
N ARG A 6 -16.28 -10.48 -34.03
CA ARG A 6 -16.11 -9.30 -33.17
C ARG A 6 -14.61 -9.01 -32.98
N ARG A 7 -14.01 -8.21 -33.85
CA ARG A 7 -12.68 -7.63 -33.61
C ARG A 7 -12.81 -6.32 -32.85
N THR A 8 -12.34 -6.27 -31.62
CA THR A 8 -12.22 -5.04 -30.81
C THR A 8 -11.00 -4.25 -31.26
N MET A 9 -11.16 -2.97 -31.60
CA MET A 9 -10.03 -2.04 -31.77
C MET A 9 -9.67 -1.40 -30.42
N SER A 10 -8.37 -1.43 -30.07
CA SER A 10 -7.82 -0.67 -28.95
C SER A 10 -7.35 0.70 -29.46
N LEU A 11 -8.08 1.76 -29.13
CA LEU A 11 -7.67 3.13 -29.42
C LEU A 11 -7.13 3.77 -28.13
N ARG A 12 -5.85 4.18 -28.15
CA ARG A 12 -5.26 5.01 -27.08
C ARG A 12 -5.68 6.46 -27.33
N THR A 13 -6.49 7.02 -26.44
CA THR A 13 -6.78 8.46 -26.43
C THR A 13 -6.50 9.02 -25.04
N PHE A 14 -5.64 10.04 -24.98
CA PHE A 14 -5.38 10.81 -23.78
C PHE A 14 -6.54 11.77 -23.54
N LEU A 15 -7.10 11.77 -22.33
CA LEU A 15 -8.14 12.72 -21.91
C LEU A 15 -7.61 13.51 -20.71
N PRO A 16 -7.55 14.85 -20.80
CA PRO A 16 -7.20 15.68 -19.66
C PRO A 16 -8.39 15.74 -18.68
N LEU A 17 -8.14 15.42 -17.41
CA LEU A 17 -9.09 15.65 -16.31
C LEU A 17 -8.92 17.08 -15.76
N MET A 18 -10.04 17.67 -15.33
CA MET A 18 -10.12 19.03 -14.77
C MET A 18 -9.08 19.29 -13.67
N LYS A 19 -8.42 20.47 -13.76
CA LYS A 19 -7.44 20.98 -12.79
C LYS A 19 -8.10 21.31 -11.45
N LEU A 20 -7.76 20.56 -10.42
CA LEU A 20 -7.71 21.05 -9.04
C LEU A 20 -6.38 20.58 -8.43
N GLY A 21 -5.42 21.51 -8.33
CA GLY A 21 -4.19 21.33 -7.54
C GLY A 21 -3.15 20.34 -8.07
N GLY A 22 -2.20 20.83 -8.88
CA GLY A 22 -0.79 20.46 -8.78
C GLY A 22 -0.36 18.99 -8.89
N GLY A 23 -0.86 18.20 -9.84
CA GLY A 23 -0.28 16.91 -10.21
C GLY A 23 -1.06 16.21 -11.32
N VAL A 24 -0.43 15.96 -12.47
CA VAL A 24 -1.05 15.22 -13.58
C VAL A 24 -0.90 13.73 -13.30
N TRP A 25 -1.97 13.08 -12.83
CA TRP A 25 -2.05 11.62 -12.82
C TRP A 25 -2.61 11.15 -14.17
N GLU A 26 -1.74 10.68 -15.06
CA GLU A 26 -2.15 10.03 -16.31
C GLU A 26 -2.59 8.59 -16.03
N GLN A 27 -3.90 8.34 -16.02
CA GLN A 27 -4.40 6.98 -16.12
C GLN A 27 -4.56 6.61 -17.60
N THR A 28 -3.79 5.63 -18.06
CA THR A 28 -4.02 5.01 -19.37
C THR A 28 -5.28 4.14 -19.28
N VAL A 29 -6.45 4.70 -19.61
CA VAL A 29 -7.68 3.92 -19.73
C VAL A 29 -7.74 3.31 -21.14
N THR A 30 -7.58 1.99 -21.24
CA THR A 30 -7.83 1.25 -22.48
C THR A 30 -9.34 1.22 -22.77
N LYS A 31 -9.80 2.16 -23.60
CA LYS A 31 -11.19 2.17 -24.06
C LYS A 31 -11.39 1.06 -25.08
N THR A 32 -12.07 -0.02 -24.69
CA THR A 32 -12.67 -0.96 -25.65
C THR A 32 -13.95 -0.35 -26.16
N ALA A 33 -14.07 -0.20 -27.48
CA ALA A 33 -15.29 0.28 -28.12
C ALA A 33 -16.08 -0.90 -28.72
N ILE A 34 -17.40 -0.89 -28.59
CA ILE A 34 -18.29 -1.90 -29.19
C ILE A 34 -18.99 -1.25 -30.39
N PRO A 35 -19.02 -1.90 -31.57
CA PRO A 35 -19.71 -1.36 -32.73
C PRO A 35 -21.23 -1.43 -32.52
N GLU A 36 -21.90 -0.30 -32.61
CA GLU A 36 -23.36 -0.18 -32.59
C GLU A 36 -23.81 0.49 -33.91
N ILE A 37 -24.74 -0.13 -34.63
CA ILE A 37 -25.23 0.39 -35.91
C ILE A 37 -26.43 1.30 -35.64
N ASN A 38 -26.38 2.56 -36.05
CA ASN A 38 -27.52 3.47 -35.91
C ASN A 38 -28.57 3.23 -37.00
N ARG A 39 -29.75 3.87 -36.89
CA ARG A 39 -30.85 3.74 -37.86
C ARG A 39 -30.48 4.10 -39.31
N ASN A 40 -29.36 4.80 -39.52
CA ASN A 40 -28.85 5.19 -40.84
C ASN A 40 -27.69 4.29 -41.31
N SER A 41 -27.51 3.12 -40.70
CA SER A 41 -26.47 2.13 -41.06
C SER A 41 -25.02 2.56 -40.78
N ASN A 42 -24.79 3.61 -39.98
CA ASN A 42 -23.45 4.04 -39.60
C ASN A 42 -22.98 3.31 -38.33
N ILE A 43 -21.72 2.86 -38.32
CA ILE A 43 -21.06 2.25 -37.16
C ILE A 43 -20.65 3.37 -36.19
N ILE A 44 -21.27 3.41 -35.02
CA ILE A 44 -20.89 4.30 -33.92
C ILE A 44 -20.12 3.48 -32.88
N TRP A 45 -18.95 3.98 -32.50
CA TRP A 45 -18.11 3.40 -31.45
C TRP A 45 -18.40 4.09 -30.12
N LYS A 46 -19.16 3.45 -29.24
CA LYS A 46 -19.34 3.93 -27.86
C LYS A 46 -18.19 3.46 -26.96
N PRO A 47 -17.61 4.32 -26.12
CA PRO A 47 -16.63 3.89 -25.12
C PRO A 47 -17.31 2.95 -24.12
N SER A 48 -16.86 1.69 -24.04
CA SER A 48 -17.28 0.78 -22.96
C SER A 48 -16.35 0.96 -21.76
N CYS A 49 -16.59 2.02 -20.98
CA CYS A 49 -16.01 2.10 -19.65
C CYS A 49 -16.90 1.27 -18.71
N ARG A 50 -16.71 -0.05 -18.66
CA ARG A 50 -17.18 -0.81 -17.49
C ARG A 50 -16.26 -0.43 -16.34
N GLY A 51 -16.60 0.66 -15.65
CA GLY A 51 -15.95 0.99 -14.40
C GLY A 51 -16.13 -0.18 -13.44
N MET A 52 -15.04 -0.86 -13.09
CA MET A 52 -15.09 -1.87 -12.04
C MET A 52 -15.57 -1.17 -10.78
N LYS A 53 -16.65 -1.70 -10.19
CA LYS A 53 -17.16 -1.18 -8.93
C LYS A 53 -16.12 -1.48 -7.84
N ILE A 54 -15.83 -0.49 -7.01
CA ILE A 54 -14.90 -0.63 -5.88
C ILE A 54 -15.43 -1.67 -4.86
N TYR A 55 -16.75 -1.87 -4.79
CA TYR A 55 -17.38 -2.84 -3.88
C TYR A 55 -17.82 -4.12 -4.60
N THR A 56 -17.61 -5.26 -3.94
CA THR A 56 -18.03 -6.59 -4.40
C THR A 56 -19.09 -7.23 -3.51
N ARG A 57 -19.33 -6.70 -2.30
CA ARG A 57 -20.21 -7.26 -1.24
C ARG A 57 -19.81 -8.64 -0.71
N THR A 58 -18.67 -9.19 -1.14
CA THR A 58 -18.22 -10.52 -0.69
C THR A 58 -17.80 -10.54 0.78
N GLY A 59 -17.51 -9.36 1.36
CA GLY A 59 -17.12 -9.18 2.75
C GLY A 59 -18.24 -8.82 3.74
N ASP A 60 -19.50 -8.82 3.29
CA ASP A 60 -20.65 -8.41 4.12
C ASP A 60 -20.93 -9.38 5.27
N LYS A 61 -20.51 -10.64 5.12
CA LYS A 61 -20.58 -11.67 6.16
C LYS A 61 -19.43 -11.61 7.18
N GLY A 62 -18.63 -10.55 7.17
CA GLY A 62 -17.51 -10.37 8.10
C GLY A 62 -16.26 -11.21 7.77
N VAL A 63 -16.16 -11.75 6.55
CA VAL A 63 -15.01 -12.55 6.08
C VAL A 63 -14.34 -11.93 4.87
N THR A 64 -13.02 -11.97 4.79
CA THR A 64 -12.25 -11.46 3.64
C THR A 64 -11.08 -12.38 3.31
N SER A 65 -10.44 -12.17 2.16
CA SER A 65 -9.38 -13.06 1.67
C SER A 65 -7.99 -12.49 1.92
N LEU A 66 -7.05 -13.37 2.30
CA LEU A 66 -5.61 -13.11 2.20
C LEU A 66 -5.15 -13.13 0.74
N PHE A 67 -3.90 -12.74 0.49
CA PHE A 67 -3.33 -12.76 -0.85
C PHE A 67 -3.20 -14.18 -1.41
N THR A 68 -3.07 -15.17 -0.53
CA THR A 68 -3.08 -16.61 -0.86
C THR A 68 -4.45 -17.13 -1.29
N GLY A 69 -5.52 -16.35 -1.09
CA GLY A 69 -6.90 -16.72 -1.41
C GLY A 69 -7.68 -17.33 -0.24
N GLU A 70 -7.00 -17.65 0.87
CA GLU A 70 -7.66 -18.14 2.09
C GLU A 70 -8.67 -17.10 2.62
N ARG A 71 -9.88 -17.56 2.99
CA ARG A 71 -10.92 -16.70 3.56
C ARG A 71 -10.94 -16.78 5.07
N LEU A 72 -10.64 -15.67 5.73
CA LEU A 72 -10.59 -15.55 7.17
C LEU A 72 -11.60 -14.50 7.68
N PRO A 73 -12.09 -14.62 8.93
CA PRO A 73 -12.84 -13.57 9.59
C PRO A 73 -12.05 -12.25 9.62
N LYS A 74 -12.71 -11.09 9.45
CA LYS A 74 -12.06 -9.77 9.38
C LYS A 74 -11.39 -9.33 10.68
N ASN A 75 -11.67 -10.00 11.80
CA ASN A 75 -11.10 -9.72 13.12
C ASN A 75 -9.89 -10.62 13.44
N THR A 76 -9.38 -11.39 12.48
CA THR A 76 -8.14 -12.16 12.67
C THR A 76 -6.93 -11.23 12.77
N GLN A 77 -5.87 -11.75 13.37
CA GLN A 77 -4.64 -11.00 13.61
C GLN A 77 -4.02 -10.44 12.34
N PHE A 78 -4.09 -11.18 11.22
CA PHE A 78 -3.65 -10.69 9.91
C PHE A 78 -4.33 -9.39 9.50
N PHE A 79 -5.66 -9.30 9.62
CA PHE A 79 -6.38 -8.10 9.21
C PHE A 79 -6.25 -6.96 10.21
N ASN A 80 -6.06 -7.25 11.50
CA ASN A 80 -5.71 -6.24 12.49
C ASN A 80 -4.34 -5.62 12.17
N ALA A 81 -3.33 -6.44 11.86
CA ALA A 81 -2.00 -5.97 11.48
C ALA A 81 -2.03 -5.19 10.15
N LEU A 82 -2.72 -5.71 9.13
CA LEU A 82 -2.89 -5.05 7.83
C LEU A 82 -3.61 -3.70 7.98
N GLY A 83 -4.74 -3.69 8.69
CA GLY A 83 -5.53 -2.48 8.89
C GLY A 83 -4.78 -1.41 9.68
N THR A 84 -4.02 -1.81 10.70
CA THR A 84 -3.22 -0.86 11.49
C THR A 84 -2.01 -0.33 10.71
N THR A 85 -1.43 -1.15 9.82
CA THR A 85 -0.35 -0.73 8.92
C THR A 85 -0.88 0.27 7.87
N ASP A 86 -2.07 0.03 7.33
CA ASP A 86 -2.75 0.95 6.40
C ASP A 86 -3.14 2.27 7.10
N GLU A 87 -3.58 2.21 8.36
CA GLU A 87 -3.84 3.38 9.19
C GLU A 87 -2.56 4.21 9.41
N LEU A 88 -1.43 3.56 9.70
CA LEU A 88 -0.13 4.23 9.78
C LEU A 88 0.24 4.92 8.46
N SER A 89 0.11 4.22 7.34
CA SER A 89 0.40 4.77 6.01
C SER A 89 -0.49 5.98 5.69
N SER A 90 -1.77 5.93 6.09
CA SER A 90 -2.71 7.04 5.95
C SER A 90 -2.31 8.25 6.80
N HIS A 91 -1.87 8.04 8.04
CA HIS A 91 -1.33 9.11 8.88
C HIS A 91 -0.04 9.71 8.32
N LEU A 92 0.86 8.90 7.75
CA LEU A 92 2.05 9.41 7.08
C LEU A 92 1.69 10.23 5.83
N GLY A 93 0.63 9.86 5.10
CA GLY A 93 0.10 10.67 4.00
C GLY A 93 -0.36 12.05 4.46
N LEU A 94 -1.01 12.14 5.63
CA LEU A 94 -1.39 13.42 6.23
C LEU A 94 -0.16 14.24 6.65
N VAL A 95 0.83 13.60 7.28
CA VAL A 95 2.11 14.24 7.64
C VAL A 95 2.80 14.78 6.39
N LYS A 96 2.86 13.99 5.32
CA LYS A 96 3.46 14.36 4.03
C LYS A 96 2.81 15.62 3.47
N ALA A 97 1.48 15.69 3.45
CA ALA A 97 0.76 16.88 2.96
C ALA A 97 1.13 18.16 3.75
N TYR A 98 1.21 18.08 5.08
CA TYR A 98 1.67 19.21 5.89
C TYR A 98 3.15 19.52 5.67
N ALA A 99 3.98 18.49 5.49
CA ALA A 99 5.41 18.62 5.28
C ALA A 99 5.74 19.29 3.94
N GLU A 100 4.98 18.97 2.89
CA GLU A 100 5.06 19.57 1.56
C GLU A 100 4.73 21.07 1.60
N GLU A 101 3.67 21.46 2.30
CA GLU A 101 3.28 22.87 2.46
C GLU A 101 4.41 23.69 3.09
N LYS A 102 5.09 23.12 4.09
CA LYS A 102 6.22 23.76 4.80
C LYS A 102 7.59 23.50 4.13
N ARG A 103 7.63 22.76 3.01
CA ARG A 103 8.83 22.42 2.23
C ARG A 103 9.93 21.75 3.07
N HIS A 104 9.55 20.79 3.91
CA HIS A 104 10.53 20.01 4.68
C HIS A 104 11.37 19.08 3.78
N GLU A 105 12.62 18.84 4.15
CA GLU A 105 13.57 18.03 3.36
C GLU A 105 13.25 16.52 3.34
N TYR A 106 12.37 16.05 4.23
CA TYR A 106 12.04 14.64 4.42
C TYR A 106 10.74 14.20 3.75
N VAL A 107 10.14 15.03 2.90
CA VAL A 107 8.91 14.68 2.16
C VAL A 107 9.09 13.38 1.36
N ASP A 108 10.21 13.26 0.64
CA ASP A 108 10.51 12.07 -0.17
C ASP A 108 10.76 10.83 0.73
N GLN A 109 11.30 11.03 1.93
CA GLN A 109 11.49 9.95 2.90
C GLN A 109 10.15 9.44 3.44
N LEU A 110 9.17 10.33 3.68
CA LEU A 110 7.82 9.92 4.09
C LEU A 110 7.14 9.06 3.02
N GLU A 111 7.23 9.48 1.75
CA GLU A 111 6.73 8.68 0.64
C GLU A 111 7.45 7.33 0.53
N ARG A 112 8.78 7.33 0.71
CA ARG A 112 9.57 6.10 0.72
C ARG A 112 9.10 5.13 1.80
N ILE A 113 8.84 5.63 3.01
CA ILE A 113 8.28 4.82 4.11
C ILE A 113 6.91 4.29 3.74
N GLN A 114 6.01 5.09 3.14
CA GLN A 114 4.70 4.61 2.69
C GLN A 114 4.81 3.46 1.67
N CYS A 115 5.75 3.54 0.72
CA CYS A 115 6.01 2.43 -0.20
C CYS A 115 6.48 1.17 0.55
N ILE A 116 7.38 1.30 1.51
CA ILE A 116 7.87 0.15 2.29
C ILE A 116 6.75 -0.44 3.17
N LEU A 117 5.86 0.38 3.72
CA LEU A 117 4.67 -0.11 4.46
C LEU A 117 3.71 -0.89 3.54
N GLN A 118 3.64 -0.55 2.25
CA GLN A 118 2.89 -1.32 1.26
C GLN A 118 3.53 -2.69 0.99
N ASP A 119 4.87 -2.75 0.94
CA ASP A 119 5.61 -4.01 0.84
C ASP A 119 5.39 -4.88 2.10
N ILE A 120 5.46 -4.27 3.28
CA ILE A 120 5.14 -4.93 4.56
C ILE A 120 3.71 -5.47 4.56
N SER A 121 2.74 -4.67 4.10
CA SER A 121 1.35 -5.11 3.99
C SER A 121 1.21 -6.31 3.05
N SER A 122 2.00 -6.37 1.98
CA SER A 122 2.02 -7.52 1.07
C SER A 122 2.57 -8.78 1.74
N LEU A 123 3.58 -8.65 2.59
CA LEU A 123 4.14 -9.74 3.40
C LEU A 123 3.15 -10.21 4.47
N LEU A 124 2.51 -9.28 5.20
CA LEU A 124 1.49 -9.59 6.20
C LEU A 124 0.29 -10.32 5.58
N ALA A 125 -0.06 -10.02 4.32
CA ALA A 125 -1.15 -10.68 3.62
C ALA A 125 -0.77 -12.07 3.05
N THR A 126 0.49 -12.50 3.18
CA THR A 126 1.04 -13.73 2.58
C THR A 126 1.78 -14.56 3.63
N PRO A 127 1.07 -15.35 4.44
CA PRO A 127 1.70 -16.12 5.52
C PRO A 127 2.61 -17.23 4.98
N ARG A 128 3.77 -17.41 5.63
CA ARG A 128 4.82 -18.36 5.20
C ARG A 128 4.36 -19.81 5.16
N ASN A 129 3.54 -20.22 6.12
CA ASN A 129 3.09 -21.61 6.29
C ASN A 129 2.23 -22.15 5.12
N GLN A 130 1.69 -21.29 4.25
CA GLN A 130 0.82 -21.72 3.15
C GLN A 130 1.55 -21.91 1.81
N GLU A 131 2.79 -21.43 1.69
CA GLU A 131 3.57 -21.54 0.46
C GLU A 131 4.73 -22.56 0.56
N ILE A 132 4.86 -23.26 1.70
CA ILE A 132 5.85 -24.34 1.87
C ILE A 132 5.44 -25.52 0.99
N SER A 133 6.31 -25.87 0.05
CA SER A 133 6.16 -27.02 -0.84
C SER A 133 7.16 -28.11 -0.48
N ASP A 134 6.82 -29.38 -0.70
CA ASP A 134 7.73 -30.53 -0.47
C ASP A 134 9.02 -30.52 -1.33
N ASP A 135 9.11 -29.60 -2.32
CA ASP A 135 10.30 -29.36 -3.14
C ASP A 135 11.20 -28.28 -2.48
N PRO A 136 12.41 -28.64 -2.01
CA PRO A 136 13.33 -27.72 -1.33
C PRO A 136 13.74 -26.51 -2.19
N GLU A 137 13.84 -26.66 -3.52
CA GLU A 137 14.22 -25.54 -4.38
C GLU A 137 13.08 -24.53 -4.50
N ARG A 138 11.84 -25.01 -4.53
CA ARG A 138 10.65 -24.17 -4.58
C ARG A 138 10.41 -23.47 -3.25
N GLU A 139 10.62 -24.16 -2.14
CA GLU A 139 10.57 -23.58 -0.80
C GLU A 139 11.58 -22.43 -0.66
N ALA A 140 12.85 -22.63 -1.07
CA ALA A 140 13.86 -21.58 -1.02
C ALA A 140 13.49 -20.34 -1.85
N ARG A 141 12.85 -20.53 -3.02
CA ARG A 141 12.37 -19.41 -3.86
C ARG A 141 11.22 -18.63 -3.20
N VAL A 142 10.29 -19.35 -2.56
CA VAL A 142 9.16 -18.76 -1.82
C VAL A 142 9.68 -17.96 -0.62
N LEU A 143 10.53 -18.55 0.22
CA LEU A 143 11.08 -17.89 1.40
C LEU A 143 11.87 -16.63 1.04
N LYS A 144 12.63 -16.67 -0.07
CA LYS A 144 13.33 -15.48 -0.59
C LYS A 144 12.38 -14.37 -1.06
N ARG A 145 11.20 -14.71 -1.58
CA ARG A 145 10.18 -13.72 -1.97
C ARG A 145 9.49 -13.13 -0.74
N LEU A 146 9.32 -13.93 0.30
CA LEU A 146 8.68 -13.55 1.57
C LEU A 146 9.69 -13.00 2.60
N SER A 147 10.92 -12.68 2.18
CA SER A 147 11.92 -12.05 3.04
C SER A 147 11.91 -10.53 2.83
N PHE A 148 11.92 -9.79 3.92
CA PHE A 148 12.06 -8.34 3.91
C PHE A 148 13.53 -7.93 3.74
N ASN A 149 13.76 -6.83 3.03
CA ASN A 149 15.12 -6.39 2.73
C ASN A 149 15.70 -5.59 3.92
N PRO A 150 16.76 -6.07 4.59
CA PRO A 150 17.31 -5.42 5.79
C PRO A 150 17.94 -4.05 5.51
N ARG A 151 18.23 -3.72 4.23
CA ARG A 151 18.73 -2.39 3.85
C ARG A 151 17.79 -1.26 4.24
N HIS A 152 16.48 -1.52 4.31
CA HIS A 152 15.51 -0.52 4.75
C HIS A 152 15.68 -0.14 6.21
N ILE A 153 16.12 -1.08 7.06
CA ILE A 153 16.39 -0.82 8.48
C ILE A 153 17.63 0.08 8.62
N THR A 154 18.71 -0.27 7.90
CA THR A 154 19.93 0.54 7.87
C THR A 154 19.68 1.95 7.31
N GLU A 155 18.80 2.09 6.33
CA GLU A 155 18.38 3.38 5.79
C GLU A 155 17.67 4.25 6.84
N LEU A 156 16.77 3.67 7.65
CA LEU A 156 16.14 4.38 8.77
C LEU A 156 17.16 4.81 9.83
N GLU A 157 18.08 3.94 10.21
CA GLU A 157 19.15 4.24 11.18
C GLU A 157 20.00 5.43 10.72
N GLN A 158 20.39 5.46 9.45
CA GLN A 158 21.14 6.58 8.86
C GLN A 158 20.34 7.89 8.90
N TRP A 159 19.02 7.85 8.69
CA TRP A 159 18.18 9.04 8.79
C TRP A 159 18.03 9.50 10.24
N ILE A 160 17.84 8.57 11.18
CA ILE A 160 17.77 8.87 12.61
C ILE A 160 19.05 9.57 13.06
N ASP A 161 20.22 9.02 12.77
CA ASP A 161 21.52 9.62 13.12
C ASP A 161 21.71 11.02 12.51
N ARG A 162 21.27 11.19 11.25
CA ARG A 162 21.32 12.49 10.56
C ARG A 162 20.43 13.55 11.23
N TYR A 163 19.25 13.18 11.73
CA TYR A 163 18.35 14.12 12.39
C TYR A 163 18.75 14.38 13.84
N ASP A 164 19.15 13.34 14.57
CA ASP A 164 19.57 13.43 15.97
C ASP A 164 20.81 14.32 16.14
N SER A 165 21.79 14.21 15.22
CA SER A 165 22.99 15.07 15.23
C SER A 165 22.72 16.58 15.09
N ARG A 166 21.50 16.98 14.72
CA ARG A 166 21.08 18.39 14.60
C ARG A 166 20.29 18.88 15.81
N LEU A 167 19.99 18.00 16.77
CA LEU A 167 19.18 18.30 17.94
C LEU A 167 20.07 18.48 19.17
N PRO A 168 19.67 19.35 20.12
CA PRO A 168 20.32 19.40 21.43
C PRO A 168 20.05 18.09 22.20
N PRO A 169 20.94 17.71 23.12
CA PRO A 169 20.75 16.50 23.92
C PRO A 169 19.43 16.55 24.69
N LEU A 170 18.66 15.47 24.59
CA LEU A 170 17.36 15.36 25.25
C LEU A 170 17.55 15.12 26.76
N THR A 171 17.10 16.06 27.59
CA THR A 171 17.23 15.97 29.05
C THR A 171 15.94 15.53 29.76
N ASN A 172 14.79 15.68 29.11
CA ASN A 172 13.47 15.38 29.67
C ASN A 172 12.54 14.84 28.58
N PHE A 173 11.45 14.20 29.00
CA PHE A 173 10.38 13.83 28.06
C PHE A 173 9.72 15.06 27.45
N ILE A 174 9.48 15.00 26.14
CA ILE A 174 8.77 16.04 25.39
C ILE A 174 7.27 15.75 25.37
N LEU A 175 6.48 16.80 25.58
CA LEU A 175 5.06 16.75 25.29
C LEU A 175 4.88 16.79 23.76
N PRO A 176 4.12 15.84 23.16
CA PRO A 176 3.86 15.85 21.73
C PRO A 176 3.26 17.18 21.26
N GLY A 177 3.96 17.88 20.38
CA GLY A 177 3.61 19.25 19.98
C GLY A 177 4.56 19.79 18.93
N GLY A 178 4.91 21.08 18.98
CA GLY A 178 5.96 21.65 18.11
C GLY A 178 5.51 22.02 16.69
N GLY A 179 4.20 22.21 16.46
CA GLY A 179 3.61 22.57 15.16
C GLY A 179 2.84 21.43 14.51
N GLN A 180 2.15 21.72 13.41
CA GLN A 180 1.25 20.75 12.75
C GLN A 180 1.98 19.48 12.29
N VAL A 181 3.14 19.62 11.67
CA VAL A 181 3.93 18.48 11.16
C VAL A 181 4.46 17.63 12.32
N SER A 182 5.03 18.26 13.36
CA SER A 182 5.60 17.54 14.51
C SER A 182 4.51 16.84 15.35
N ALA A 183 3.38 17.50 15.58
CA ALA A 183 2.23 16.89 16.25
C ALA A 183 1.69 15.68 15.45
N ALA A 184 1.56 15.81 14.13
CA ALA A 184 1.12 14.72 13.27
C ALA A 184 2.13 13.55 13.24
N LEU A 185 3.43 13.84 13.23
CA LEU A 185 4.49 12.82 13.37
C LEU A 185 4.41 12.07 14.69
N HIS A 186 4.12 12.76 15.80
CA HIS A 186 3.92 12.09 17.08
C HIS A 186 2.68 11.18 17.09
N VAL A 187 1.60 11.57 16.40
CA VAL A 187 0.45 10.68 16.20
C VAL A 187 0.87 9.45 15.38
N ALA A 188 1.50 9.65 14.23
CA ALA A 188 2.00 8.55 13.39
C ALA A 188 2.91 7.60 14.18
N ARG A 189 3.82 8.11 15.01
CA ARG A 189 4.67 7.31 15.91
C ARG A 189 3.84 6.43 16.85
N THR A 190 2.75 6.92 17.43
CA THR A 190 1.91 6.10 18.32
C THR A 190 1.13 5.02 17.57
N VAL A 191 0.69 5.32 16.34
CA VAL A 191 0.04 4.34 15.45
C VAL A 191 1.04 3.30 14.97
N CYS A 192 2.28 3.69 14.69
CA CYS A 192 3.38 2.78 14.35
C CYS A 192 3.60 1.77 15.47
N ARG A 193 3.68 2.23 16.72
CA ARG A 193 3.77 1.34 17.90
C ARG A 193 2.53 0.46 18.07
N ARG A 194 1.36 0.89 17.59
CA ARG A 194 0.16 0.04 17.56
C ARG A 194 0.29 -1.04 16.50
N ALA A 195 0.74 -0.70 15.30
CA ALA A 195 1.01 -1.67 14.23
C ALA A 195 2.06 -2.69 14.68
N GLU A 196 3.13 -2.26 15.34
CA GLU A 196 4.16 -3.12 15.95
C GLU A 196 3.52 -4.20 16.83
N ARG A 197 2.64 -3.82 17.77
CA ARG A 197 1.96 -4.76 18.66
C ARG A 197 1.05 -5.74 17.93
N GLU A 198 0.42 -5.33 16.83
CA GLU A 198 -0.38 -6.22 16.00
C GLU A 198 0.47 -7.18 15.16
N ILE A 199 1.71 -6.82 14.84
CA ILE A 199 2.63 -7.65 14.05
C ILE A 199 3.35 -8.68 14.94
N VAL A 200 3.64 -8.35 16.20
CA VAL A 200 4.37 -9.22 17.14
C VAL A 200 3.84 -10.67 17.18
N PRO A 201 2.52 -10.93 17.31
CA PRO A 201 2.02 -12.31 17.33
C PRO A 201 2.29 -13.07 16.03
N LEU A 202 2.19 -12.41 14.87
CA LEU A 202 2.41 -13.02 13.57
C LEU A 202 3.88 -13.43 13.37
N VAL A 203 4.82 -12.65 13.91
CA VAL A 203 6.25 -12.99 13.89
C VAL A 203 6.57 -14.07 14.91
N THR A 204 5.93 -14.04 16.09
CA THR A 204 6.10 -15.07 17.14
C THR A 204 5.64 -16.45 16.66
N GLU A 205 4.60 -16.49 15.82
CA GLU A 205 4.09 -17.71 15.18
C GLU A 205 4.85 -18.07 13.88
N GLU A 206 5.96 -17.38 13.56
CA GLU A 206 6.79 -17.57 12.36
C GLU A 206 6.03 -17.42 11.02
N LEU A 207 4.88 -16.74 11.03
CA LEU A 207 4.03 -16.53 9.85
C LEU A 207 4.58 -15.42 8.95
N VAL A 208 5.37 -14.51 9.51
CA VAL A 208 5.92 -13.31 8.85
C VAL A 208 7.41 -13.17 9.19
N ASP A 209 8.16 -12.51 8.32
CA ASP A 209 9.58 -12.24 8.55
C ASP A 209 9.86 -11.37 9.78
N ASP A 210 10.87 -11.73 10.57
CA ASP A 210 11.25 -10.99 11.78
C ASP A 210 11.83 -9.59 11.48
N GLN A 211 12.41 -9.44 10.29
CA GLN A 211 12.90 -8.18 9.75
C GLN A 211 11.78 -7.14 9.58
N VAL A 212 10.53 -7.56 9.36
CA VAL A 212 9.37 -6.65 9.31
C VAL A 212 9.16 -5.99 10.68
N LEU A 213 9.20 -6.78 11.75
CA LEU A 213 9.07 -6.26 13.10
C LEU A 213 10.25 -5.33 13.45
N SER A 214 11.46 -5.69 13.04
CA SER A 214 12.64 -4.86 13.23
C SER A 214 12.52 -3.50 12.53
N TYR A 215 11.97 -3.46 11.31
CA TYR A 215 11.72 -2.21 10.59
C TYR A 215 10.66 -1.33 11.26
N VAL A 216 9.52 -1.90 11.67
CA VAL A 216 8.43 -1.12 12.30
C VAL A 216 8.83 -0.59 13.67
N ASN A 217 9.70 -1.28 14.39
CA ASN A 217 10.25 -0.82 15.66
C ASN A 217 11.29 0.31 15.51
N ARG A 218 12.01 0.35 14.40
CA ARG A 218 13.09 1.32 14.17
C ARG A 218 12.54 2.71 13.85
#